data_AF-A0A935LBY5-F1
#
_entry.id   AF-A0A935LBY5-F1
#
_cell.length_a   1.000
_cell.length_b   1.000
_cell.length_c   1.000
_cell.angle_alpha   90.00
_cell.angle_beta   90.00
_cell.angle_gamma   90.00
#
_symmetry.space_group_name_H-M   'P 1'
#
loop_
_entity.id
_entity.type
_entity.pdbx_description
1 polymer ?
#
loop_
_entity_poly.entity_id
_entity_poly.type
_entity_poly.pdbx_seq_one_letter_code
_entity_poly.pdbx_strand_id
1 'polypeptide(L)'
;MYHYTESGLQNVWLANGYKIRKCEDGDAVAIADVYGLNTVIGRHIATKSHLSGKEFRFLRKELDLSQNRFASWIGMSEDMVSKWERLGRVP
;
A
#
# COMPACT_ATOMS: atom_id res chain seq x y z
N MET A 1 19.05 5.37 -2.44
CA MET A 1 17.76 4.66 -2.49
C MET A 1 16.70 5.56 -1.89
N TYR A 2 15.48 5.53 -2.43
CA TYR A 2 14.36 6.33 -1.94
C TYR A 2 13.42 5.45 -1.11
N HIS A 3 13.00 5.94 0.05
CA HIS A 3 12.01 5.25 0.88
C HIS A 3 10.61 5.61 0.39
N TYR A 4 9.92 4.67 -0.24
CA TYR A 4 8.63 4.92 -0.89
C TYR A 4 7.46 4.85 0.11
N THR A 5 7.41 5.83 1.01
CA THR A 5 6.43 5.88 2.10
C THR A 5 5.02 6.22 1.64
N GLU A 6 4.87 6.83 0.46
CA GLU A 6 3.58 7.21 -0.13
C GLU A 6 2.71 6.00 -0.47
N SER A 7 3.33 4.82 -0.66
CA SER A 7 2.60 3.55 -0.76
C SER A 7 1.84 3.20 0.53
N GLY A 8 2.23 3.78 1.67
CA GLY A 8 1.74 3.38 3.00
C GLY A 8 2.46 2.17 3.60
N LEU A 9 3.36 1.54 2.84
CA LEU A 9 4.24 0.46 3.29
C LEU A 9 5.54 1.05 3.87
N GLN A 10 6.13 0.37 4.85
CA GLN A 10 7.35 0.86 5.52
C GLN A 10 8.62 0.20 5.01
N ASN A 11 8.48 -0.87 4.23
CA ASN A 11 9.56 -1.75 3.81
C ASN A 11 9.79 -1.70 2.29
N VAL A 12 9.34 -0.65 1.60
CA VAL A 12 9.54 -0.48 0.15
C VAL A 12 10.57 0.60 -0.11
N TRP A 13 11.67 0.21 -0.75
CA TRP A 13 12.77 1.11 -1.10
C TRP A 13 13.08 1.01 -2.59
N LEU A 14 13.14 2.15 -3.27
CA LEU A 14 13.44 2.23 -4.69
C LEU A 14 14.93 2.45 -4.90
N ALA A 15 15.56 1.55 -5.67
CA ALA A 15 16.93 1.72 -6.12
C ALA A 15 17.04 2.75 -7.25
N ASN A 16 16.00 2.88 -8.08
CA ASN A 16 15.93 3.72 -9.27
C ASN A 16 14.46 4.05 -9.60
N GLY A 17 14.21 4.66 -10.76
CA GLY A 17 12.85 4.93 -11.24
C GLY A 17 12.18 6.14 -10.57
N TYR A 18 12.95 6.99 -9.89
CA TYR A 18 12.48 8.24 -9.29
C TYR A 18 13.47 9.38 -9.57
N LYS A 19 12.97 10.62 -9.56
CA LYS A 19 13.75 11.86 -9.62
C LYS A 19 13.40 12.73 -8.43
N ILE A 20 14.40 13.28 -7.76
CA ILE A 20 14.22 14.24 -6.69
C ILE A 20 14.45 15.64 -7.27
N ARG A 21 13.51 16.55 -7.03
CA ARG A 21 13.63 17.97 -7.35
C ARG A 21 13.57 18.77 -6.06
N LYS A 22 14.61 19.58 -5.82
CA LYS A 22 14.58 20.54 -4.70
C LYS A 22 13.63 21.67 -5.03
N CYS A 23 12.67 21.94 -4.15
CA CYS A 23 11.80 23.09 -4.19
C CYS A 23 12.02 23.94 -2.93
N GLU A 24 11.52 25.18 -2.91
CA GLU A 24 11.64 26.06 -1.74
C GLU A 24 10.98 25.45 -0.49
N ASP A 25 9.86 24.73 -0.66
CA ASP A 25 9.11 24.09 0.43
C ASP A 25 9.57 22.64 0.73
N GLY A 26 10.66 22.18 0.12
CA GLY A 26 11.23 20.84 0.35
C GLY A 26 11.45 20.02 -0.92
N ASP A 27 11.84 18.76 -0.74
CA ASP A 27 12.15 17.86 -1.84
C ASP A 27 10.86 17.25 -2.42
N ALA A 28 10.64 17.43 -3.71
CA ALA A 28 9.58 16.79 -4.47
C ALA A 28 10.11 15.54 -5.19
N VAL A 29 9.38 14.43 -5.12
CA VAL A 29 9.79 13.17 -5.74
C VAL A 29 8.83 12.80 -6.88
N ALA A 30 9.37 12.63 -8.07
CA ALA A 30 8.65 12.15 -9.24
C ALA A 30 9.03 10.70 -9.53
N ILE A 31 8.08 9.79 -9.38
CA ILE A 31 8.24 8.37 -9.73
C ILE A 31 7.84 8.18 -11.20
N ALA A 32 8.66 7.47 -11.96
CA ALA A 32 8.50 7.34 -13.41
C ALA A 32 7.22 6.58 -13.81
N ASP A 33 6.89 5.50 -13.09
CA ASP A 33 5.69 4.70 -13.32
C ASP A 33 5.12 4.22 -11.98
N VAL A 34 4.30 5.06 -11.36
CA VAL A 34 3.66 4.76 -10.07
C VAL A 34 2.68 3.58 -10.20
N TYR A 35 1.96 3.50 -11.32
CA TYR A 35 0.95 2.46 -11.52
C TYR A 35 1.58 1.08 -11.67
N GLY A 36 2.60 0.96 -12.52
CA GLY A 36 3.35 -0.28 -12.68
C GLY A 36 4.06 -0.70 -11.39
N LEU A 37 4.65 0.27 -10.67
CA LEU A 37 5.29 0.03 -9.37
C LEU A 37 4.30 -0.55 -8.36
N ASN A 38 3.15 0.10 -8.17
CA ASN A 38 2.12 -0.36 -7.23
C ASN A 38 1.52 -1.71 -7.65
N THR A 39 1.32 -1.94 -8.95
CA THR A 39 0.85 -3.23 -9.48
C THR A 39 1.80 -4.37 -9.12
N VAL A 40 3.11 -4.18 -9.27
CA VAL A 40 4.12 -5.20 -8.93
C VAL A 40 4.17 -5.45 -7.43
N ILE A 41 4.12 -4.38 -6.62
CA ILE A 41 4.06 -4.48 -5.16
C ILE A 41 2.81 -5.26 -4.72
N GLY A 42 1.64 -4.91 -5.28
CA GLY A 42 0.37 -5.57 -4.98
C GLY A 42 0.38 -7.05 -5.34
N ARG A 43 0.89 -7.40 -6.53
CA ARG A 43 1.07 -8.80 -6.94
C ARG A 43 1.98 -9.55 -5.99
N HIS A 44 3.11 -8.97 -5.59
CA HIS A 44 4.00 -9.61 -4.62
C HIS A 44 3.30 -9.85 -3.27
N ILE A 45 2.65 -8.82 -2.72
CA ILE A 45 1.92 -8.92 -1.45
C ILE A 45 0.82 -10.00 -1.53
N ALA A 46 0.08 -10.07 -2.63
CA ALA A 46 -0.98 -11.05 -2.83
C ALA A 46 -0.48 -12.51 -2.84
N THR A 47 0.82 -12.76 -3.04
CA THR A 47 1.40 -14.12 -2.97
C THR A 47 1.84 -14.53 -1.57
N LYS A 48 1.80 -13.63 -0.58
CA LYS A 48 2.22 -13.93 0.79
C LYS A 48 1.17 -14.78 1.51
N SER A 49 1.63 -15.71 2.34
CA SER A 49 0.76 -16.52 3.20
C SER A 49 0.16 -15.73 4.37
N HIS A 50 0.84 -14.67 4.81
CA HIS A 50 0.38 -13.78 5.88
C HIS A 50 0.62 -12.32 5.50
N LEU A 51 -0.38 -11.49 5.80
CA LEU A 51 -0.37 -10.07 5.53
C LEU A 51 -0.30 -9.27 6.84
N SER A 52 0.58 -8.28 6.86
CA SER A 52 0.47 -7.22 7.86
C SER A 52 -0.77 -6.36 7.60
N GLY A 53 -1.23 -5.63 8.61
CA GLY A 53 -2.37 -4.71 8.45
C GLY A 53 -2.13 -3.62 7.40
N LYS A 54 -0.87 -3.17 7.24
CA LYS A 54 -0.49 -2.20 6.21
C LYS A 54 -0.55 -2.79 4.80
N GLU A 55 -0.10 -4.03 4.64
CA GLU A 55 -0.18 -4.75 3.36
C GLU A 55 -1.63 -5.06 2.98
N PHE A 56 -2.45 -5.46 3.94
CA PHE A 56 -3.88 -5.66 3.73
C PHE A 56 -4.58 -4.35 3.31
N ARG A 57 -4.27 -3.24 3.99
CA ARG A 57 -4.74 -1.90 3.62
C ARG A 57 -4.26 -1.48 2.22
N PHE A 58 -3.01 -1.77 1.88
CA PHE A 58 -2.43 -1.48 0.58
C PHE A 58 -3.25 -2.16 -0.53
N LEU A 59 -3.46 -3.47 -0.44
CA LEU A 59 -4.26 -4.22 -1.42
C LEU A 59 -5.68 -3.66 -1.57
N ARG A 60 -6.35 -3.32 -0.46
CA ARG A 60 -7.69 -2.73 -0.52
C ARG A 60 -7.71 -1.39 -1.26
N LYS A 61 -6.71 -0.53 -1.02
CA LYS A 61 -6.59 0.76 -1.69
C LYS A 61 -6.26 0.61 -3.17
N GLU A 62 -5.42 -0.35 -3.53
CA GLU A 62 -5.12 -0.66 -4.94
C GLU A 62 -6.35 -1.13 -5.73
N LEU A 63 -7.34 -1.72 -5.05
CA LEU A 63 -8.64 -2.08 -5.62
C LEU A 63 -9.66 -0.92 -5.63
N ASP A 64 -9.28 0.26 -5.13
CA ASP A 64 -10.15 1.43 -4.96
C ASP A 64 -11.44 1.13 -4.17
N LEU A 65 -11.29 0.41 -3.05
CA LEU A 65 -12.41 0.01 -2.19
C LEU A 65 -12.38 0.72 -0.85
N SER A 66 -13.53 1.20 -0.39
CA SER A 66 -13.73 1.58 1.01
C SER A 66 -13.65 0.36 1.92
N GLN A 67 -13.46 0.57 3.23
CA GLN A 67 -13.45 -0.54 4.21
C GLN A 67 -14.78 -1.30 4.17
N ASN A 68 -15.91 -0.58 4.17
CA ASN A 68 -17.25 -1.17 4.06
C ASN A 68 -17.43 -2.01 2.77
N ARG A 69 -17.07 -1.45 1.60
CA ARG A 69 -17.21 -2.16 0.32
C ARG A 69 -16.36 -3.43 0.26
N PHE A 70 -15.13 -3.35 0.75
CA PHE A 70 -14.24 -4.50 0.81
C PHE A 70 -14.72 -5.55 1.80
N ALA A 71 -15.19 -5.14 2.98
CA ALA A 71 -15.77 -6.03 3.97
C ALA A 71 -16.95 -6.82 3.38
N SER A 72 -17.84 -6.13 2.66
CA SER A 72 -18.97 -6.75 1.95
C SER A 72 -18.52 -7.78 0.91
N TRP A 73 -17.43 -7.52 0.18
CA TRP A 73 -16.86 -8.45 -0.80
C TRP A 73 -16.30 -9.73 -0.19
N ILE A 74 -15.73 -9.65 1.01
CA ILE A 74 -15.10 -10.79 1.68
C ILE A 74 -15.99 -11.44 2.77
N GLY A 75 -17.26 -11.03 2.85
CA GLY A 75 -18.22 -11.58 3.82
C GLY A 75 -17.92 -11.23 5.29
N MET A 76 -17.33 -10.08 5.55
CA MET A 76 -16.91 -9.62 6.87
C MET A 76 -17.59 -8.29 7.24
N SER A 77 -17.46 -7.86 8.50
CA SER A 77 -17.90 -6.52 8.91
C SER A 77 -16.81 -5.47 8.69
N GLU A 78 -17.23 -4.22 8.52
CA GLU A 78 -16.31 -3.07 8.41
C GLU A 78 -15.39 -2.95 9.63
N ASP A 79 -15.91 -3.22 10.83
CA ASP A 79 -15.14 -3.25 12.08
C ASP A 79 -14.02 -4.29 12.06
N MET A 80 -14.24 -5.46 11.47
CA MET A 80 -13.22 -6.50 11.34
C MET A 80 -12.11 -6.04 10.40
N VAL A 81 -12.45 -5.51 9.22
CA VAL A 81 -11.48 -4.95 8.27
C VAL A 81 -10.66 -3.83 8.92
N SER A 82 -11.32 -2.90 9.61
CA SER A 82 -10.64 -1.80 10.33
C SER A 82 -9.69 -2.32 11.43
N LYS A 83 -10.11 -3.32 12.20
CA LYS A 83 -9.26 -3.99 13.20
C LYS A 83 -8.05 -4.67 12.57
N TRP A 84 -8.23 -5.39 11.46
CA TRP A 84 -7.13 -6.09 10.77
C TRP A 84 -6.09 -5.12 10.23
N GLU A 85 -6.51 -4.00 9.62
CA GLU A 85 -5.59 -2.98 9.13
C GLU A 85 -4.76 -2.32 10.24
N ARG A 86 -5.33 -2.19 11.44
CA ARG A 86 -4.66 -1.56 12.59
C ARG A 86 -3.78 -2.51 13.39
N LEU A 87 -4.27 -3.73 13.63
CA LEU A 87 -3.66 -4.69 14.57
C LEU A 87 -2.80 -5.76 13.87
N GLY A 88 -2.88 -5.88 12.54
CA GLY A 88 -2.10 -6.84 11.76
C GLY A 88 -2.43 -8.30 12.00
N ARG A 89 -3.59 -8.59 12.62
CA ARG A 89 -4.13 -9.95 12.78
C ARG A 89 -5.15 -10.22 11.67
N VAL A 90 -4.67 -10.28 10.43
CA VAL A 90 -5.48 -10.75 9.30
C VAL A 90 -5.63 -12.28 9.45
N PRO A 91 -6.84 -12.85 9.35
CA PRO A 91 -7.05 -14.29 9.45
C PRO A 91 -6.29 -15.09 8.38
#